data_AF-A0A1Y1W7V1-F1
#
_entry.id   AF-A0A1Y1W7V1-F1
#
_cell.length_a   1.000
_cell.length_b   1.000
_cell.length_c   1.000
_cell.angle_alpha   90.00
_cell.angle_beta   90.00
_cell.angle_gamma   90.00
#
_symmetry.space_group_name_H-M   'P 1'
#
loop_
_entity.id
_entity.type
_entity.pdbx_description
1 polymer ?
#
loop_
_entity_poly.entity_id
_entity_poly.type
_entity_poly.pdbx_seq_one_letter_code
_entity_poly.pdbx_strand_id
1 'polypeptide(L)'
;MGIETEPTAAYNRAHRALRLHTFDHTRVAGSRIGGLWFLLAVRALMFSYALFVWVFSLVRDARAGTGNVHFAYFTNLCYTGLVAYLAASLYHTVRAIRQRSTASFSDMWPVFQLMHWLLYGSVAVFSVIVTGVYWSMLYPSAHNMSGRDTWINASVHAMNTGFFVVEAVVGGMVLTSHWSHPCVLVAVGFMYVMLAYVNEAVNGFFTYDFLNYKEKKGVEAAYIFGLLAALFIIYYVVWALQRLLDRMLPVKSHCAQAGNDSEYQQVECSSPPMERV
;
A
#
# COMPACT_ATOMS: atom_id res chain seq x y z
N MET A 1 16.44 -22.31 -26.85
CA MET A 1 17.59 -21.86 -26.06
C MET A 1 17.08 -20.88 -25.02
N GLY A 2 16.74 -21.37 -23.83
CA GLY A 2 16.45 -20.51 -22.69
C GLY A 2 17.78 -20.09 -22.09
N ILE A 3 18.09 -18.80 -22.11
CA ILE A 3 19.22 -18.26 -21.36
C ILE A 3 18.72 -18.17 -19.92
N GLU A 4 18.92 -19.23 -19.13
CA GLU A 4 18.89 -19.12 -17.68
C GLU A 4 20.08 -18.26 -17.27
N THR A 5 19.85 -16.95 -17.17
CA THR A 5 20.85 -16.07 -16.57
C THR A 5 20.84 -16.34 -15.07
N GLU A 6 21.89 -16.98 -14.57
CA GLU A 6 22.06 -17.15 -13.14
C GLU A 6 22.00 -15.77 -12.45
N PRO A 7 21.21 -15.62 -11.37
CA PRO A 7 21.12 -14.36 -10.67
C PRO A 7 22.49 -13.94 -10.13
N THR A 8 22.91 -12.71 -10.45
CA THR A 8 24.24 -12.21 -10.06
C THR A 8 24.45 -12.24 -8.54
N ALA A 9 25.70 -12.38 -8.10
CA ALA A 9 26.04 -12.40 -6.67
C ALA A 9 25.54 -11.15 -5.91
N ALA A 10 25.45 -10.00 -6.58
CA ALA A 10 24.90 -8.76 -6.03
C ALA A 10 23.37 -8.86 -5.81
N TYR A 11 22.65 -9.39 -6.80
CA TYR A 11 21.22 -9.65 -6.70
C TYR A 11 20.89 -10.58 -5.52
N ASN A 12 21.65 -11.67 -5.38
CA ASN A 12 21.48 -12.61 -4.27
C ASN A 12 21.75 -11.97 -2.90
N ARG A 13 22.64 -10.97 -2.83
CA ARG A 13 22.96 -10.24 -1.59
C ARG A 13 21.83 -9.29 -1.19
N ALA A 14 21.31 -8.50 -2.13
CA ALA A 14 20.18 -7.59 -1.90
C ALA A 14 18.88 -8.37 -1.59
N HIS A 15 18.62 -9.46 -2.30
CA HIS A 15 17.46 -10.34 -2.08
C HIS A 15 17.44 -10.95 -0.68
N ARG A 16 18.62 -11.33 -0.16
CA ARG A 16 18.77 -11.79 1.23
C ARG A 16 18.64 -10.66 2.25
N ALA A 17 19.26 -9.51 2.00
CA ALA A 17 19.23 -8.36 2.91
C ALA A 17 17.81 -7.80 3.12
N LEU A 18 16.98 -7.80 2.07
CA LEU A 18 15.57 -7.38 2.13
C LEU A 18 14.60 -8.51 2.45
N ARG A 19 15.11 -9.73 2.70
CA ARG A 19 14.33 -10.95 2.97
C ARG A 19 13.21 -11.20 1.96
N LEU A 20 13.46 -10.94 0.67
CA LEU A 20 12.46 -11.13 -0.40
C LEU A 20 11.97 -12.58 -0.47
N HIS A 21 12.83 -13.55 -0.15
CA HIS A 21 12.47 -14.97 -0.03
C HIS A 21 11.42 -15.29 1.04
N THR A 22 11.13 -14.35 1.95
CA THR A 22 10.11 -14.54 3.00
C THR A 22 8.73 -14.07 2.57
N PHE A 23 8.59 -13.46 1.38
CA PHE A 23 7.28 -13.10 0.87
C PHE A 23 6.56 -14.36 0.42
N ASP A 24 5.35 -14.52 0.93
CA ASP A 24 4.47 -15.58 0.51
C ASP A 24 3.72 -15.09 -0.74
N HIS A 25 4.20 -15.54 -1.90
CA HIS A 25 3.72 -15.12 -3.22
C HIS A 25 2.25 -15.51 -3.44
N THR A 26 1.72 -16.47 -2.67
CA THR A 26 0.35 -16.94 -2.81
C THR A 26 -0.68 -15.95 -2.25
N ARG A 27 -0.24 -15.04 -1.37
CA ARG A 27 -1.11 -14.10 -0.64
C ARG A 27 -1.73 -13.00 -1.49
N VAL A 28 -1.09 -12.64 -2.60
CA VAL A 28 -1.62 -11.59 -3.49
C VAL A 28 -2.99 -11.99 -4.05
N ALA A 29 -3.22 -13.28 -4.28
CA ALA A 29 -4.49 -13.85 -4.71
C ALA A 29 -5.15 -14.71 -3.61
N GLY A 30 -4.73 -14.53 -2.36
CA GLY A 30 -5.35 -15.17 -1.21
C GLY A 30 -6.57 -14.39 -0.73
N SER A 31 -7.62 -15.10 -0.32
CA SER A 31 -8.79 -14.50 0.33
C SER A 31 -8.97 -15.08 1.73
N ARG A 32 -9.24 -14.23 2.71
CA ARG A 32 -9.61 -14.65 4.08
C ARG A 32 -11.12 -14.94 4.16
N ILE A 33 -11.92 -14.18 3.41
CA ILE A 33 -13.39 -14.29 3.37
C ILE A 33 -13.82 -14.62 1.94
N GLY A 34 -14.70 -15.61 1.78
CA GLY A 34 -15.17 -16.05 0.46
C GLY A 34 -14.06 -16.63 -0.42
N GLY A 35 -14.36 -16.82 -1.71
CA GLY A 35 -13.41 -17.31 -2.70
C GLY A 35 -12.79 -16.23 -3.59
N LEU A 36 -11.96 -16.61 -4.55
CA LEU A 36 -11.31 -15.70 -5.50
C LEU A 36 -12.28 -14.78 -6.25
N TRP A 37 -13.47 -15.28 -6.62
CA TRP A 37 -14.50 -14.47 -7.28
C TRP A 37 -15.08 -13.39 -6.38
N PHE A 38 -15.20 -13.66 -5.07
CA PHE A 38 -15.61 -12.66 -4.08
C PHE A 38 -14.53 -11.58 -3.93
N LEU A 39 -13.27 -12.00 -3.78
CA LEU A 39 -12.13 -11.07 -3.74
C LEU A 39 -12.05 -10.20 -5.00
N LEU A 40 -12.30 -10.79 -6.18
CA LEU A 40 -12.37 -10.06 -7.44
C LEU A 40 -13.46 -8.98 -7.42
N ALA A 41 -14.67 -9.33 -6.98
CA ALA A 41 -15.78 -8.39 -6.92
C ALA A 41 -15.48 -7.21 -5.97
N VAL A 42 -14.93 -7.51 -4.78
CA VAL A 42 -14.53 -6.49 -3.79
C VAL A 42 -13.45 -5.56 -4.36
N ARG A 43 -12.35 -6.13 -4.90
CA ARG A 43 -11.27 -5.33 -5.48
C ARG A 43 -11.72 -4.51 -6.70
N ALA A 44 -12.58 -5.08 -7.55
CA ALA A 44 -13.13 -4.36 -8.70
C ALA A 44 -14.01 -3.18 -8.28
N LEU A 45 -14.86 -3.35 -7.25
CA LEU A 45 -15.69 -2.29 -6.71
C LEU A 45 -14.84 -1.16 -6.10
N MET A 46 -13.88 -1.52 -5.25
CA MET A 46 -12.97 -0.55 -4.61
C MET A 46 -12.12 0.19 -5.66
N PHE A 47 -11.56 -0.54 -6.63
CA PHE A 47 -10.77 0.05 -7.72
C PHE A 47 -11.61 1.01 -8.55
N SER A 48 -12.83 0.63 -8.93
CA SER A 48 -13.70 1.48 -9.76
C SER A 48 -14.05 2.79 -9.06
N TYR A 49 -14.39 2.73 -7.76
CA TYR A 49 -14.66 3.94 -6.98
C TYR A 49 -13.39 4.79 -6.80
N ALA A 50 -12.27 4.18 -6.41
CA ALA A 50 -11.03 4.90 -6.18
C ALA A 50 -10.52 5.57 -7.47
N LEU A 51 -10.62 4.87 -8.61
CA LEU A 51 -10.29 5.42 -9.92
C LEU A 51 -11.21 6.60 -10.28
N PHE A 52 -12.51 6.48 -10.04
CA PHE A 52 -13.45 7.59 -10.27
C PHE A 52 -13.09 8.82 -9.45
N VAL A 53 -12.86 8.68 -8.15
CA VAL A 53 -12.46 9.77 -7.25
C VAL A 53 -11.13 10.40 -7.69
N TRP A 54 -10.16 9.57 -8.08
CA TRP A 54 -8.85 10.02 -8.53
C TRP A 54 -8.94 10.83 -9.83
N VAL A 55 -9.65 10.32 -10.85
CA VAL A 55 -9.89 11.04 -12.11
C VAL A 55 -10.68 12.32 -11.86
N PHE A 56 -11.73 12.26 -11.04
CA PHE A 56 -12.53 13.42 -10.68
C PHE A 56 -11.67 14.52 -10.03
N SER A 57 -10.79 14.16 -9.09
CA SER A 57 -9.88 15.09 -8.42
C SER A 57 -8.92 15.75 -9.40
N LEU A 58 -8.30 14.96 -10.29
CA LEU A 58 -7.42 15.47 -11.33
C LEU A 58 -8.13 16.44 -12.29
N VAL A 59 -9.30 16.06 -12.79
CA VAL A 59 -10.09 16.90 -13.70
C VAL A 59 -10.53 18.18 -12.99
N ARG A 60 -10.95 18.10 -11.73
CA ARG A 60 -11.34 19.28 -10.94
C ARG A 60 -10.17 20.24 -10.79
N ASP A 61 -9.01 19.76 -10.38
CA ASP A 61 -7.84 20.60 -10.13
C ASP A 61 -7.31 21.18 -11.45
N ALA A 62 -7.34 20.42 -12.54
CA ALA A 62 -7.02 20.92 -13.88
C ALA A 62 -7.98 22.04 -14.32
N ARG A 63 -9.29 21.88 -14.12
CA ARG A 63 -10.29 22.90 -14.46
C ARG A 63 -10.23 24.14 -13.57
N ALA A 64 -9.75 23.98 -12.33
CA ALA A 64 -9.51 25.10 -11.40
C ALA A 64 -8.18 25.84 -11.68
N GLY A 65 -7.36 25.36 -12.63
CA GLY A 65 -6.04 25.94 -12.91
C GLY A 65 -4.96 25.56 -11.89
N THR A 66 -5.22 24.60 -11.01
CA THR A 66 -4.31 24.14 -9.94
C THR A 66 -3.75 22.73 -10.20
N GLY A 67 -3.85 22.23 -11.44
CA GLY A 67 -3.38 20.89 -11.79
C GLY A 67 -1.87 20.68 -11.62
N ASN A 68 -1.06 21.73 -11.76
CA ASN A 68 0.38 21.71 -11.56
C ASN A 68 0.79 21.41 -10.11
N VAL A 69 -0.06 21.73 -9.13
CA VAL A 69 0.19 21.48 -7.69
C VAL A 69 -0.56 20.27 -7.16
N HIS A 70 -1.29 19.52 -8.00
CA HIS A 70 -2.07 18.36 -7.57
C HIS A 70 -1.22 17.35 -6.79
N PHE A 71 -0.04 17.01 -7.31
CA PHE A 71 0.88 16.06 -6.69
C PHE A 71 1.78 16.67 -5.59
N ALA A 72 1.64 17.98 -5.30
CA ALA A 72 2.30 18.58 -4.14
C ALA A 72 1.64 18.15 -2.81
N TYR A 73 0.36 17.75 -2.85
CA TYR A 73 -0.35 17.24 -1.68
C TYR A 73 -0.04 15.76 -1.45
N PHE A 74 0.45 15.41 -0.26
CA PHE A 74 0.74 14.01 0.11
C PHE A 74 -0.50 13.13 0.00
N THR A 75 -1.67 13.67 0.35
CA THR A 75 -2.95 12.97 0.22
C THR A 75 -3.18 12.47 -1.21
N ASN A 76 -2.91 13.30 -2.21
CA ASN A 76 -3.12 12.94 -3.62
C ASN A 76 -2.10 11.90 -4.09
N LEU A 77 -0.85 11.99 -3.63
CA LEU A 77 0.18 10.97 -3.87
C LEU A 77 -0.21 9.63 -3.22
N CYS A 78 -0.65 9.65 -1.96
CA CYS A 78 -1.11 8.48 -1.24
C CYS A 78 -2.32 7.83 -1.92
N TYR A 79 -3.30 8.63 -2.37
CA TYR A 79 -4.46 8.13 -3.09
C TYR A 79 -4.10 7.55 -4.45
N THR A 80 -3.11 8.14 -5.15
CA THR A 80 -2.55 7.58 -6.38
C THR A 80 -1.90 6.22 -6.14
N GLY A 81 -1.14 6.09 -5.05
CA GLY A 81 -0.56 4.80 -4.62
C GLY A 81 -1.64 3.74 -4.34
N LEU A 82 -2.73 4.12 -3.68
CA LEU A 82 -3.89 3.25 -3.48
C LEU A 82 -4.51 2.78 -4.80
N VAL A 83 -4.76 3.69 -5.75
CA VAL A 83 -5.31 3.31 -7.07
C VAL A 83 -4.37 2.36 -7.80
N ALA A 84 -3.06 2.63 -7.79
CA ALA A 84 -2.05 1.78 -8.40
C ALA A 84 -1.99 0.38 -7.73
N TYR A 85 -2.08 0.33 -6.41
CA TYR A 85 -2.14 -0.92 -5.65
C TYR A 85 -3.36 -1.74 -6.04
N LEU A 86 -4.56 -1.13 -6.01
CA LEU A 86 -5.81 -1.81 -6.35
C LEU A 86 -5.81 -2.31 -7.79
N ALA A 87 -5.25 -1.54 -8.74
CA ALA A 87 -5.09 -1.98 -10.12
C ALA A 87 -4.20 -3.23 -10.22
N ALA A 88 -3.02 -3.21 -9.59
CA ALA A 88 -2.09 -4.34 -9.61
C ALA A 88 -2.68 -5.59 -8.92
N SER A 89 -3.30 -5.41 -7.76
CA SER A 89 -3.96 -6.49 -7.03
C SER A 89 -5.14 -7.08 -7.82
N LEU A 90 -5.94 -6.23 -8.47
CA LEU A 90 -7.01 -6.66 -9.36
C LEU A 90 -6.47 -7.49 -10.54
N TYR A 91 -5.41 -7.02 -11.18
CA TYR A 91 -4.73 -7.75 -12.25
C TYR A 91 -4.28 -9.15 -11.80
N HIS A 92 -3.58 -9.26 -10.66
CA HIS A 92 -3.12 -10.55 -10.14
C HIS A 92 -4.28 -11.46 -9.74
N THR A 93 -5.40 -10.91 -9.25
CA THR A 93 -6.62 -11.69 -8.96
C THR A 93 -7.22 -12.28 -10.23
N VAL A 94 -7.38 -11.47 -11.27
CA VAL A 94 -7.93 -11.91 -12.57
C VAL A 94 -7.02 -12.99 -13.18
N ARG A 95 -5.71 -12.79 -13.13
CA ARG A 95 -4.74 -13.78 -13.62
C ARG A 95 -4.81 -15.08 -12.81
N ALA A 96 -4.91 -14.99 -11.49
CA ALA A 96 -5.03 -16.17 -10.63
C ALA A 96 -6.29 -16.99 -10.93
N ILE A 97 -7.42 -16.34 -11.19
CA ILE A 97 -8.65 -17.01 -11.61
C ILE A 97 -8.47 -17.69 -12.98
N ARG A 98 -7.90 -16.98 -13.97
CA ARG A 98 -7.73 -17.49 -15.34
C ARG A 98 -6.72 -18.64 -15.43
N GLN A 99 -5.64 -18.56 -14.67
CA GLN A 99 -4.54 -19.53 -14.72
C GLN A 99 -4.68 -20.62 -13.67
N ARG A 100 -5.60 -20.47 -12.72
CA ARG A 100 -5.73 -21.30 -11.51
C ARG A 100 -4.43 -21.40 -10.71
N SER A 101 -3.55 -20.41 -10.83
CA SER A 101 -2.24 -20.37 -10.17
C SER A 101 -1.85 -18.93 -9.82
N THR A 102 -0.93 -18.76 -8.87
CA THR A 102 -0.37 -17.45 -8.52
C THR A 102 0.83 -17.06 -9.40
N ALA A 103 1.02 -17.75 -10.53
CA ALA A 103 2.12 -17.59 -11.49
C ALA A 103 2.35 -16.12 -11.91
N SER A 104 1.26 -15.35 -12.08
CA SER A 104 1.36 -13.93 -12.45
C SER A 104 2.17 -13.07 -11.48
N PHE A 105 2.31 -13.51 -10.23
CA PHE A 105 3.11 -12.84 -9.21
C PHE A 105 4.39 -13.60 -8.90
N SER A 106 4.33 -14.94 -8.75
CA SER A 106 5.51 -15.74 -8.41
C SER A 106 6.59 -15.70 -9.49
N ASP A 107 6.19 -15.64 -10.76
CA ASP A 107 7.09 -15.69 -11.91
C ASP A 107 7.51 -14.27 -12.35
N MET A 108 6.96 -13.25 -11.69
CA MET A 108 7.31 -11.87 -11.92
C MET A 108 8.73 -11.59 -11.43
N TRP A 109 9.45 -10.65 -12.05
CA TRP A 109 10.79 -10.30 -11.59
C TRP A 109 10.76 -9.84 -10.12
N PRO A 110 11.67 -10.31 -9.24
CA PRO A 110 11.54 -10.06 -7.80
C PRO A 110 11.62 -8.59 -7.38
N VAL A 111 12.16 -7.71 -8.22
CA VAL A 111 12.06 -6.25 -8.03
C VAL A 111 10.60 -5.79 -8.07
N PHE A 112 9.81 -6.24 -9.04
CA PHE A 112 8.39 -5.88 -9.12
C PHE A 112 7.57 -6.53 -8.01
N GLN A 113 7.96 -7.73 -7.55
CA GLN A 113 7.34 -8.36 -6.37
C GLN A 113 7.57 -7.50 -5.12
N LEU A 114 8.82 -7.07 -4.91
CA LEU A 114 9.18 -6.14 -3.83
C LEU A 114 8.41 -4.82 -3.98
N MET A 115 8.35 -4.23 -5.17
CA MET A 115 7.62 -2.99 -5.40
C MET A 115 6.14 -3.13 -5.07
N HIS A 116 5.51 -4.24 -5.43
CA HIS A 116 4.11 -4.51 -5.06
C HIS A 116 3.95 -4.65 -3.55
N TRP A 117 4.89 -5.30 -2.85
CA TRP A 117 4.86 -5.43 -1.40
C TRP A 117 5.08 -4.10 -0.68
N LEU A 118 5.98 -3.26 -1.19
CA LEU A 118 6.22 -1.91 -0.69
C LEU A 118 5.02 -0.99 -0.97
N LEU A 119 4.37 -1.17 -2.13
CA LEU A 119 3.16 -0.44 -2.49
C LEU A 119 1.98 -0.84 -1.59
N TYR A 120 1.84 -2.13 -1.26
CA TYR A 120 0.90 -2.57 -0.23
C TYR A 120 1.22 -1.92 1.12
N GLY A 121 2.50 -1.94 1.52
CA GLY A 121 2.92 -1.35 2.80
C GLY A 121 2.70 0.16 2.87
N SER A 122 2.92 0.88 1.77
CA SER A 122 2.67 2.32 1.70
C SER A 122 1.18 2.62 1.83
N VAL A 123 0.31 1.88 1.14
CA VAL A 123 -1.15 1.99 1.32
C VAL A 123 -1.54 1.68 2.77
N ALA A 124 -1.06 0.57 3.33
CA ALA A 124 -1.43 0.15 4.67
C ALA A 124 -1.09 1.19 5.76
N VAL A 125 0.04 1.88 5.62
CA VAL A 125 0.53 2.82 6.65
C VAL A 125 0.16 4.26 6.33
N PHE A 126 0.36 4.72 5.09
CA PHE A 126 0.09 6.12 4.74
C PHE A 126 -1.40 6.42 4.75
N SER A 127 -2.28 5.48 4.41
CA SER A 127 -3.72 5.71 4.50
C SER A 127 -4.13 6.06 5.93
N VAL A 128 -3.61 5.33 6.93
CA VAL A 128 -3.90 5.58 8.36
C VAL A 128 -3.35 6.94 8.80
N ILE A 129 -2.12 7.28 8.40
CA ILE A 129 -1.50 8.58 8.70
C ILE A 129 -2.31 9.72 8.08
N VAL A 130 -2.64 9.61 6.78
CA VAL A 130 -3.38 10.64 6.05
C VAL A 130 -4.76 10.86 6.66
N THR A 131 -5.46 9.78 7.04
CA THR A 131 -6.72 9.88 7.79
C THR A 131 -6.50 10.61 9.11
N GLY A 132 -5.53 10.16 9.92
CA GLY A 132 -5.25 10.74 11.23
C GLY A 132 -4.91 12.23 11.16
N VAL A 133 -3.97 12.61 10.30
CA VAL A 133 -3.54 14.01 10.12
C VAL A 133 -4.70 14.87 9.63
N TYR A 134 -5.49 14.40 8.66
CA TYR A 134 -6.62 15.18 8.18
C TYR A 134 -7.63 15.47 9.29
N TRP A 135 -8.13 14.44 9.96
CA TRP A 135 -9.20 14.61 10.95
C TRP A 135 -8.74 15.29 12.23
N SER A 136 -7.47 15.14 12.63
CA SER A 136 -6.93 15.77 13.83
C SER A 136 -6.40 17.18 13.60
N MET A 137 -5.86 17.49 12.42
CA MET A 137 -5.15 18.74 12.16
C MET A 137 -5.78 19.63 11.09
N LEU A 138 -6.35 19.06 10.03
CA LEU A 138 -6.81 19.83 8.85
C LEU A 138 -8.32 20.06 8.83
N TYR A 139 -9.11 19.10 9.31
CA TYR A 139 -10.56 19.17 9.37
C TYR A 139 -11.07 20.28 10.31
N PRO A 140 -10.49 20.55 11.49
CA PRO A 140 -10.97 21.61 12.38
C PRO A 140 -10.98 23.01 11.73
N SER A 141 -10.06 23.27 10.80
CA SER A 141 -10.01 24.51 10.00
C SER A 141 -10.93 24.51 8.77
N ALA A 142 -11.58 23.39 8.47
CA ALA A 142 -12.42 23.25 7.29
C ALA A 142 -13.85 23.76 7.57
N HIS A 143 -14.05 25.07 7.40
CA HIS A 143 -15.35 25.71 7.60
C HIS A 143 -16.19 25.74 6.31
N ASN A 144 -17.51 25.60 6.43
CA ASN A 144 -18.49 25.81 5.35
C ASN A 144 -18.20 25.05 4.04
N MET A 145 -17.74 23.80 4.13
CA MET A 145 -17.48 22.98 2.95
C MET A 145 -18.78 22.67 2.18
N SER A 146 -18.72 22.79 0.86
CA SER A 146 -19.83 22.35 0.00
C SER A 146 -20.00 20.83 0.10
N GLY A 147 -21.19 20.30 -0.21
CA GLY A 147 -21.43 18.85 -0.19
C GLY A 147 -20.45 18.06 -1.07
N ARG A 148 -20.01 18.65 -2.19
CA ARG A 148 -18.97 18.09 -3.07
C ARG A 148 -17.59 18.07 -2.40
N ASP A 149 -17.22 19.14 -1.69
CA ASP A 149 -15.93 19.20 -0.99
C ASP A 149 -15.89 18.25 0.21
N THR A 150 -17.03 18.09 0.88
CA THR A 150 -17.18 17.08 1.94
C THR A 150 -17.03 15.67 1.39
N TRP A 151 -17.69 15.37 0.27
CA TRP A 151 -17.58 14.07 -0.38
C TRP A 151 -16.14 13.77 -0.83
N ILE A 152 -15.46 14.70 -1.50
CA ILE A 152 -14.10 14.46 -1.98
C ILE A 152 -13.11 14.30 -0.82
N ASN A 153 -13.21 15.14 0.23
CA ASN A 153 -12.34 15.02 1.39
C ASN A 153 -12.60 13.71 2.14
N ALA A 154 -13.86 13.31 2.35
CA ALA A 154 -14.17 12.01 2.90
C ALA A 154 -13.60 10.86 2.04
N SER A 155 -13.63 11.00 0.72
CA SER A 155 -13.11 9.99 -0.21
C SER A 155 -11.59 9.86 -0.14
N VAL A 156 -10.85 10.96 -0.17
CA VAL A 156 -9.37 10.91 -0.21
C VAL A 156 -8.75 10.73 1.18
N HIS A 157 -9.46 11.09 2.25
CA HIS A 157 -8.96 10.99 3.63
C HIS A 157 -9.56 9.84 4.42
N ALA A 158 -10.87 9.59 4.41
CA ALA A 158 -11.49 8.52 5.22
C ALA A 158 -11.55 7.19 4.46
N MET A 159 -12.05 7.20 3.21
CA MET A 159 -12.16 5.98 2.41
C MET A 159 -10.79 5.38 2.07
N ASN A 160 -9.72 6.15 2.12
CA ASN A 160 -8.36 5.65 1.97
C ASN A 160 -8.03 4.59 3.04
N THR A 161 -8.29 4.88 4.32
CA THR A 161 -8.17 3.87 5.40
C THR A 161 -9.26 2.81 5.29
N GLY A 162 -10.49 3.18 4.93
CA GLY A 162 -11.58 2.21 4.73
C GLY A 162 -11.22 1.12 3.71
N PHE A 163 -10.63 1.50 2.58
CA PHE A 163 -10.17 0.57 1.56
C PHE A 163 -9.01 -0.30 2.02
N PHE A 164 -8.06 0.27 2.74
CA PHE A 164 -7.03 -0.52 3.40
C PHE A 164 -7.63 -1.56 4.37
N VAL A 165 -8.60 -1.18 5.23
CA VAL A 165 -9.22 -2.10 6.18
C VAL A 165 -9.95 -3.23 5.45
N VAL A 166 -10.71 -2.93 4.39
CA VAL A 166 -11.39 -3.95 3.59
C VAL A 166 -10.37 -4.91 2.96
N GLU A 167 -9.29 -4.39 2.37
CA GLU A 167 -8.23 -5.23 1.79
C GLU A 167 -7.53 -6.08 2.87
N ALA A 168 -7.28 -5.53 4.06
CA ALA A 168 -6.66 -6.26 5.17
C ALA A 168 -7.57 -7.38 5.72
N VAL A 169 -8.89 -7.17 5.71
CA VAL A 169 -9.86 -8.16 6.21
C VAL A 169 -10.19 -9.22 5.15
N VAL A 170 -10.33 -8.82 3.89
CA VAL A 170 -10.78 -9.71 2.80
C VAL A 170 -9.62 -10.32 2.03
N GLY A 171 -8.62 -9.52 1.65
CA GLY A 171 -7.43 -9.97 0.93
C GLY A 171 -6.53 -10.85 1.77
N GLY A 172 -5.37 -11.25 1.25
CA GLY A 172 -4.41 -12.13 1.92
C GLY A 172 -3.07 -11.50 2.31
N MET A 173 -2.83 -10.27 1.85
CA MET A 173 -1.56 -9.56 2.05
C MET A 173 -1.33 -9.26 3.54
N VAL A 174 -0.05 -9.19 3.92
CA VAL A 174 0.42 -8.84 5.27
C VAL A 174 1.74 -8.08 5.23
N LEU A 175 1.93 -7.19 6.19
CA LEU A 175 3.20 -6.56 6.44
C LEU A 175 4.23 -7.58 6.96
N THR A 176 5.50 -7.28 6.74
CA THR A 176 6.64 -8.02 7.28
C THR A 176 7.10 -7.36 8.58
N SER A 177 7.67 -8.14 9.51
CA SER A 177 8.24 -7.57 10.74
C SER A 177 9.63 -6.95 10.52
N HIS A 178 10.22 -7.15 9.35
CA HIS A 178 11.59 -6.74 9.07
C HIS A 178 11.72 -5.22 9.00
N TRP A 179 12.64 -4.66 9.80
CA TRP A 179 12.82 -3.22 10.00
C TRP A 179 13.18 -2.44 8.72
N SER A 180 13.73 -3.09 7.70
CA SER A 180 14.05 -2.42 6.42
C SER A 180 12.81 -1.88 5.70
N HIS A 181 11.64 -2.50 5.88
CA HIS A 181 10.41 -2.10 5.20
C HIS A 181 9.84 -0.77 5.70
N PRO A 182 9.65 -0.55 7.02
CA PRO A 182 9.28 0.77 7.49
C PRO A 182 10.34 1.82 7.16
N CYS A 183 11.63 1.48 7.10
CA CYS A 183 12.67 2.42 6.66
C CYS A 183 12.47 2.92 5.22
N VAL A 184 12.03 2.06 4.30
CA VAL A 184 11.69 2.49 2.93
C VAL A 184 10.53 3.48 2.93
N LEU A 185 9.49 3.24 3.75
CA LEU A 185 8.36 4.16 3.88
C LEU A 185 8.77 5.50 4.52
N VAL A 186 9.65 5.47 5.52
CA VAL A 186 10.26 6.68 6.10
C VAL A 186 11.02 7.46 5.03
N ALA A 187 11.81 6.77 4.18
CA ALA A 187 12.51 7.42 3.08
C ALA A 187 11.53 8.07 2.09
N VAL A 188 10.42 7.42 1.75
CA VAL A 188 9.36 8.02 0.92
C VAL A 188 8.72 9.24 1.60
N GLY A 189 8.47 9.18 2.91
CA GLY A 189 7.98 10.32 3.68
C GLY A 189 8.97 11.49 3.66
N PHE A 190 10.27 11.21 3.77
CA PHE A 190 11.31 12.22 3.66
C PHE A 190 11.40 12.83 2.25
N MET A 191 11.30 12.01 1.20
CA MET A 191 11.21 12.49 -0.18
C MET A 191 10.00 13.40 -0.39
N TYR A 192 8.87 13.10 0.27
CA TYR A 192 7.71 14.01 0.25
C TYR A 192 8.01 15.34 0.93
N VAL A 193 8.68 15.33 2.09
CA VAL A 193 9.09 16.58 2.74
C VAL A 193 9.96 17.40 1.80
N MET A 194 10.95 16.79 1.13
CA MET A 194 11.75 17.51 0.11
C MET A 194 10.88 18.09 -1.00
N LEU A 195 9.90 17.33 -1.51
CA LEU A 195 8.95 17.80 -2.52
C LEU A 195 8.13 19.01 -2.03
N ALA A 196 7.73 19.05 -0.76
CA ALA A 196 6.99 20.18 -0.19
C ALA A 196 7.85 21.47 -0.19
N TYR A 197 9.15 21.37 0.08
CA TYR A 197 10.08 22.51 0.00
C TYR A 197 10.32 22.94 -1.46
N VAL A 198 10.41 21.97 -2.39
CA VAL A 198 10.47 22.29 -3.82
C VAL A 198 9.19 23.00 -4.28
N ASN A 199 8.02 22.56 -3.81
CA ASN A 199 6.75 23.22 -4.10
C ASN A 199 6.75 24.66 -3.61
N GLU A 200 7.27 24.92 -2.41
CA GLU A 200 7.36 26.28 -1.89
C GLU A 200 8.30 27.14 -2.74
N ALA A 201 9.46 26.61 -3.13
CA ALA A 201 10.42 27.33 -3.97
C ALA A 201 9.87 27.66 -5.37
N VAL A 202 9.03 26.79 -5.93
CA VAL A 202 8.48 26.92 -7.30
C VAL A 202 7.15 27.67 -7.32
N ASN A 203 6.24 27.35 -6.41
CA ASN A 203 4.86 27.85 -6.40
C ASN A 203 4.58 28.88 -5.29
N GLY A 204 5.54 29.13 -4.39
CA GLY A 204 5.46 30.20 -3.39
C GLY A 204 4.63 29.88 -2.14
N PHE A 205 4.23 28.62 -1.92
CA PHE A 205 3.46 28.22 -0.75
C PHE A 205 3.79 26.81 -0.25
N PHE A 206 3.57 26.56 1.04
CA PHE A 206 3.57 25.22 1.62
C PHE A 206 2.19 24.59 1.52
N THR A 207 2.13 23.30 1.16
CA THR A 207 0.88 22.54 1.08
C THR A 207 0.21 22.34 2.45
N TYR A 208 0.98 22.45 3.52
CA TYR A 208 0.51 22.32 4.89
C TYR A 208 1.19 23.35 5.81
N ASP A 209 0.40 24.03 6.63
CA ASP A 209 0.90 25.07 7.55
C ASP A 209 1.92 24.54 8.56
N PHE A 210 1.80 23.27 8.96
CA PHE A 210 2.73 22.63 9.90
C PHE A 210 4.13 22.38 9.30
N LEU A 211 4.31 22.50 7.98
CA LEU A 211 5.61 22.48 7.31
C LEU A 211 6.20 23.89 7.10
N ASN A 212 5.42 24.93 7.39
CA ASN A 212 5.81 26.31 7.11
C ASN A 212 6.79 26.85 8.15
N TYR A 213 8.09 26.69 7.88
CA TYR A 213 9.17 27.21 8.73
C TYR A 213 9.21 28.74 8.81
N LYS A 214 8.57 29.45 7.86
CA LYS A 214 8.56 30.93 7.84
C LYS A 214 7.67 31.50 8.93
N GLU A 215 6.60 30.81 9.29
CA GLU A 215 5.67 31.24 10.33
C GLU A 215 6.05 30.72 11.72
N LYS A 216 6.55 29.48 11.82
CA LYS A 216 6.75 28.79 13.12
C LYS A 216 8.10 28.11 13.23
N LYS A 217 9.18 28.89 13.23
CA LYS A 217 10.58 28.40 13.29
C LYS A 217 10.80 27.33 14.37
N GLY A 218 11.27 26.15 13.97
CA GLY A 218 11.61 25.01 14.83
C GLY A 218 10.44 24.07 15.14
N VAL A 219 9.19 24.51 14.95
CA VAL A 219 8.00 23.67 15.17
C VAL A 219 7.83 22.69 14.01
N GLU A 220 8.22 23.09 12.79
CA GLU A 220 8.18 22.24 11.60
C GLU A 220 9.06 20.99 11.77
N ALA A 221 10.23 21.13 12.40
CA ALA A 221 11.14 20.01 12.64
C ALA A 221 10.49 19.00 13.58
N ALA A 222 9.82 19.46 14.65
CA ALA A 222 9.08 18.60 15.55
C ALA A 222 7.94 17.85 14.83
N TYR A 223 7.20 18.51 13.93
CA TYR A 223 6.19 17.84 13.11
C TYR A 223 6.78 16.80 12.17
N ILE A 224 7.89 17.12 11.49
CA ILE A 224 8.56 16.19 10.57
C ILE A 224 9.02 14.95 11.34
N PHE A 225 9.81 15.12 12.41
CA PHE A 225 10.29 13.98 13.19
C PHE A 225 9.15 13.21 13.89
N GLY A 226 8.13 13.92 14.36
CA GLY A 226 6.93 13.32 14.94
C GLY A 226 6.18 12.44 13.96
N LEU A 227 5.96 12.90 12.72
CA LEU A 227 5.30 12.12 11.67
C LEU A 227 6.13 10.93 11.21
N LEU A 228 7.45 11.08 11.08
CA LEU A 228 8.34 9.97 10.73
C LEU A 228 8.38 8.90 11.85
N ALA A 229 8.36 9.31 13.11
CA ALA A 229 8.23 8.38 14.24
C ALA A 229 6.86 7.70 14.28
N ALA A 230 5.78 8.46 14.07
CA ALA A 230 4.42 7.94 14.01
C ALA A 230 4.26 6.90 12.89
N LEU A 231 4.89 7.11 11.74
CA LEU A 231 4.94 6.13 10.64
C LEU A 231 5.52 4.80 11.10
N PHE A 232 6.63 4.81 11.83
CA PHE A 232 7.27 3.60 12.34
C PHE A 232 6.35 2.87 13.34
N ILE A 233 5.72 3.62 14.25
CA ILE A 233 4.77 3.07 15.24
C ILE A 233 3.55 2.46 14.54
N ILE A 234 2.91 3.21 13.64
CA ILE A 234 1.73 2.77 12.89
C ILE A 234 2.04 1.53 12.06
N TYR A 235 3.23 1.45 11.44
CA TYR A 235 3.66 0.27 10.71
C TYR A 235 3.57 -0.99 11.57
N TYR A 236 4.15 -0.97 12.78
CA TYR A 236 4.15 -2.14 13.66
C TYR A 236 2.79 -2.42 14.30
N VAL A 237 1.97 -1.38 14.54
CA VAL A 237 0.58 -1.57 14.97
C VAL A 237 -0.22 -2.27 13.88
N VAL A 238 -0.15 -1.79 12.64
CA VAL A 238 -0.84 -2.40 11.50
C VAL A 238 -0.34 -3.82 11.26
N TRP A 239 0.96 -4.05 11.33
CA TRP A 239 1.55 -5.39 11.26
C TRP A 239 0.97 -6.31 12.34
N ALA A 240 0.91 -5.86 13.60
CA ALA A 240 0.39 -6.66 14.71
C ALA A 240 -1.10 -6.99 14.51
N LEU A 241 -1.90 -6.02 14.06
CA LEU A 241 -3.31 -6.23 13.75
C LEU A 241 -3.50 -7.23 12.61
N GLN A 242 -2.69 -7.16 11.54
CA GLN A 242 -2.74 -8.12 10.45
C GLN A 242 -2.29 -9.52 10.87
N ARG A 243 -1.32 -9.63 11.78
CA ARG A 243 -0.94 -10.92 12.37
C ARG A 243 -2.04 -11.50 13.25
N LEU A 244 -2.77 -10.66 13.97
CA LEU A 244 -3.96 -11.10 14.70
C LEU A 244 -5.05 -11.58 13.74
N LEU A 245 -5.33 -10.81 12.68
CA LEU A 245 -6.27 -11.21 11.63
C LEU A 245 -5.88 -12.54 10.98
N ASP A 246 -4.61 -12.76 10.66
CA ASP A 246 -4.13 -14.04 10.11
C ASP A 246 -4.35 -15.23 11.04
N ARG A 247 -4.29 -15.02 12.36
CA ARG A 247 -4.58 -16.07 13.34
C ARG A 247 -6.07 -16.36 13.46
N MET A 248 -6.91 -15.33 13.36
CA MET A 248 -8.37 -15.45 13.50
C MET A 248 -9.05 -15.91 12.20
N LEU A 249 -8.54 -15.45 11.06
CA LEU A 249 -9.06 -15.64 9.71
C LEU A 249 -7.91 -16.01 8.77
N PRO A 250 -7.42 -17.26 8.79
CA PRO A 250 -6.31 -17.68 7.95
C PRO A 250 -6.67 -17.57 6.47
N VAL A 251 -5.68 -17.15 5.67
CA VAL A 251 -5.82 -17.00 4.23
C VAL A 251 -6.04 -18.37 3.58
N LYS A 252 -7.07 -18.47 2.73
CA LYS A 252 -7.31 -19.66 1.91
C LYS A 252 -6.64 -19.44 0.55
N SER A 253 -5.52 -20.11 0.31
CA SER A 253 -4.88 -20.13 -1.00
C SER A 253 -5.60 -21.14 -1.90
N HIS A 254 -6.50 -20.67 -2.76
CA HIS A 254 -7.28 -21.55 -3.63
C HIS A 254 -6.45 -22.28 -4.71
N CYS A 255 -5.22 -21.85 -4.96
CA CYS A 255 -4.31 -22.51 -5.89
C CYS A 255 -3.63 -23.75 -5.30
N ALA A 256 -3.56 -23.89 -3.97
CA ALA A 256 -3.03 -25.10 -3.33
C ALA A 256 -4.04 -26.27 -3.33
N GLN A 257 -5.33 -26.00 -3.58
CA GLN A 257 -6.40 -27.02 -3.57
C GLN A 257 -6.64 -27.66 -4.95
N ALA A 258 -6.05 -27.12 -6.03
CA ALA A 258 -6.19 -27.70 -7.37
C ALA A 258 -5.31 -28.94 -7.61
N GLY A 259 -4.49 -29.34 -6.64
CA GLY A 259 -3.60 -30.52 -6.72
C GLY A 259 -4.12 -31.78 -6.03
N ASN A 260 -5.32 -31.76 -5.44
CA ASN A 260 -5.82 -32.90 -4.66
C ASN A 260 -6.41 -34.06 -5.49
N ASP A 261 -6.41 -33.95 -6.83
CA ASP A 261 -6.87 -35.01 -7.73
C ASP A 261 -5.71 -35.80 -8.38
N SER A 262 -4.45 -35.57 -7.96
CA SER A 262 -3.31 -36.35 -8.41
C SER A 262 -2.36 -36.69 -7.25
N GLU A 263 -2.26 -37.99 -6.98
CA GLU A 263 -1.48 -38.70 -5.94
C GLU A 263 0.02 -38.35 -5.86
N TYR A 264 0.53 -37.45 -6.70
CA TYR A 264 1.96 -37.11 -6.81
C TYR A 264 2.42 -35.89 -5.99
N GLN A 265 1.53 -35.10 -5.37
CA GLN A 265 1.92 -33.80 -4.79
C GLN A 265 1.94 -33.72 -3.25
N GLN A 266 1.70 -34.82 -2.54
CA GLN A 266 1.84 -34.87 -1.06
C GLN A 266 3.28 -34.68 -0.57
N VAL A 267 4.28 -34.74 -1.45
CA VAL A 267 5.70 -34.68 -1.08
C VAL A 267 6.19 -33.25 -0.83
N GLU A 268 5.51 -32.22 -1.32
CA GLU A 268 6.06 -30.84 -1.29
C GLU A 268 5.43 -29.91 -0.23
N CYS A 269 4.23 -30.23 0.25
CA CYS A 269 3.55 -29.47 1.33
C CYS A 269 3.79 -30.04 2.75
N SER A 270 4.66 -31.05 2.88
CA SER A 270 4.97 -31.75 4.14
C SER A 270 6.38 -31.46 4.66
N SER A 271 6.93 -30.27 4.40
CA SER A 271 8.13 -29.83 5.12
C SER A 271 7.76 -29.51 6.58
N PRO A 272 8.45 -30.11 7.57
CA PRO A 272 8.15 -29.85 8.97
C PRO A 272 8.44 -28.38 9.31
N PRO A 273 7.80 -27.82 10.36
CA PRO A 273 8.06 -26.45 10.77
C PRO A 273 9.56 -26.31 11.06
N MET A 274 10.24 -25.40 10.37
CA MET A 274 11.61 -25.04 10.71
C MET A 274 11.65 -24.65 12.19
N GLU A 275 12.35 -25.46 12.95
CA GLU A 275 12.69 -25.21 14.34
C GLU A 275 13.30 -23.81 14.47
N ARG A 276 12.77 -23.04 15.42
CA ARG A 276 13.31 -21.73 15.77
C ARG A 276 14.74 -21.90 16.27
N VAL A 277 15.68 -21.27 15.57
CA VAL A 277 16.96 -20.82 16.09
C VAL A 277 17.01 -19.30 15.99
#